data_AF-A0A851EBQ8-F1
#
_entry.id   AF-A0A851EBQ8-F1
#
_cell.length_a   1.000
_cell.length_b   1.000
_cell.length_c   1.000
_cell.angle_alpha   90.00
_cell.angle_beta   90.00
_cell.angle_gamma   90.00
#
_symmetry.space_group_name_H-M   'P 1'
#
loop_
_entity.id
_entity.type
_entity.pdbx_description
1 polymer ?
#
loop_
_entity_poly.entity_id
_entity_poly.type
_entity_poly.pdbx_seq_one_letter_code
_entity_poly.pdbx_strand_id
1 'polypeptide(L)'
;MVQATPFLLVLFLALGAHSLSTEKCNLTGNWTNDLGSNMTISKVSKMGDFTGIYFTAVSASPKKIEKSPLQGFQHLHPLSQPTFGFTVNWTFSDTITVFTGQCFVDDKEKEILKTMWLLRLHADKLGNNWKST
;
A
#
# COMPACT_ATOMS: atom_id res chain seq x y z
N MET A 1 15.33 25.02 70.40
CA MET A 1 14.76 23.88 69.66
C MET A 1 14.55 24.32 68.23
N VAL A 2 15.36 23.83 67.29
CA VAL A 2 15.27 24.22 65.88
C VAL A 2 14.49 23.12 65.17
N GLN A 3 13.30 23.46 64.69
CA GLN A 3 12.38 22.52 64.05
C GLN A 3 12.67 22.52 62.55
N ALA A 4 13.30 21.45 62.06
CA ALA A 4 13.57 21.26 60.64
C ALA A 4 12.38 20.53 59.99
N THR A 5 11.66 21.22 59.11
CA THR A 5 10.62 20.64 58.26
C THR A 5 11.25 19.86 57.09
N PRO A 6 10.83 18.61 56.82
CA PRO A 6 11.33 17.87 55.68
C PRO A 6 10.61 18.33 54.41
N PHE A 7 11.37 18.79 53.41
CA PHE A 7 10.87 19.04 52.07
C PHE A 7 10.71 17.69 51.35
N LEU A 8 9.46 17.27 51.12
CA LEU A 8 9.13 16.08 50.34
C LEU A 8 9.32 16.40 48.85
N LEU A 9 10.44 15.94 48.27
CA LEU A 9 10.70 16.04 46.84
C LEU A 9 9.95 14.91 46.12
N VAL A 10 8.79 15.21 45.54
CA VAL A 10 8.06 14.23 44.72
C VAL A 10 8.67 14.22 43.32
N LEU A 11 9.50 13.23 43.04
CA LEU A 11 10.07 12.99 41.72
C LEU A 11 8.97 12.39 40.81
N PHE A 12 8.35 13.23 39.98
CA PHE A 12 7.44 12.75 38.94
C PHE A 12 8.27 12.08 37.83
N LEU A 13 8.38 10.76 37.89
CA LEU A 13 8.83 9.92 36.76
C LEU A 13 7.76 9.99 35.68
N ALA A 14 7.84 10.99 34.81
CA ALA A 14 7.10 11.00 33.55
C ALA A 14 7.69 9.88 32.66
N LEU A 15 7.12 8.68 32.74
CA LEU A 15 7.31 7.69 31.68
C LEU A 15 6.63 8.26 30.42
N GLY A 16 7.42 8.96 29.62
CA GLY A 16 7.06 9.28 28.24
C GLY A 16 6.98 7.98 27.48
N ALA A 17 5.78 7.39 27.42
CA ALA A 17 5.44 6.40 26.42
C ALA A 17 5.67 7.09 25.07
N HIS A 18 6.81 6.79 24.44
CA HIS A 18 7.05 7.20 23.06
C HIS A 18 5.92 6.55 22.27
N SER A 19 4.94 7.35 21.86
CA SER A 19 3.94 6.91 20.89
C SER A 19 4.72 6.37 19.71
N LEU A 20 4.68 5.04 19.52
CA LEU A 20 5.20 4.40 18.31
C LEU A 20 4.40 4.99 17.16
N SER A 21 4.93 6.05 16.55
CA SER A 21 4.35 6.64 15.34
C SER A 21 4.31 5.51 14.33
N THR A 22 3.12 5.08 13.95
CA THR A 22 2.95 4.18 12.82
C THR A 22 3.54 4.88 11.61
N GLU A 23 4.42 4.18 10.91
CA GLU A 23 5.02 4.68 9.68
C GLU A 23 3.90 4.85 8.65
N LYS A 24 3.48 6.10 8.41
CA LYS A 24 2.47 6.42 7.41
C LYS A 24 3.01 6.14 6.02
N CYS A 25 2.12 5.75 5.13
CA CYS A 25 2.40 5.32 3.77
C CYS A 25 3.36 4.12 3.66
N ASN A 26 3.32 3.23 4.64
CA ASN A 26 3.80 1.87 4.46
C ASN A 26 2.71 1.07 3.73
N LEU A 27 2.97 0.61 2.50
CA LEU A 27 1.95 -0.07 1.70
C LEU A 27 1.52 -1.43 2.27
N THR A 28 2.23 -2.01 3.22
CA THR A 28 1.87 -3.28 3.86
C THR A 28 0.49 -3.21 4.51
N GLY A 29 -0.41 -4.11 4.12
CA GLY A 29 -1.75 -4.18 4.68
C GLY A 29 -2.83 -4.44 3.63
N ASN A 30 -4.07 -4.12 4.00
CA ASN A 30 -5.25 -4.30 3.16
C ASN A 30 -5.73 -2.96 2.62
N TRP A 31 -6.06 -2.94 1.34
CA TRP A 31 -6.54 -1.78 0.61
C TRP A 31 -7.78 -2.13 -0.18
N THR A 32 -8.70 -1.18 -0.32
CA THR A 32 -9.91 -1.30 -1.12
C THR A 32 -10.03 -0.07 -2.01
N ASN A 33 -10.38 -0.26 -3.28
CA ASN A 33 -10.64 0.85 -4.20
C ASN A 33 -12.14 1.18 -4.28
N ASP A 34 -12.44 2.26 -5.01
CA ASP A 34 -13.79 2.77 -5.30
C ASP A 34 -14.66 1.81 -6.13
N LEU A 35 -14.06 0.88 -6.87
CA LEU A 35 -14.77 -0.20 -7.57
C LEU A 35 -15.08 -1.42 -6.68
N GLY A 36 -14.64 -1.41 -5.41
CA GLY A 36 -14.82 -2.53 -4.48
C GLY A 36 -13.79 -3.66 -4.62
N SER A 37 -12.75 -3.46 -5.44
CA SER A 37 -11.62 -4.38 -5.52
C SER A 37 -10.78 -4.30 -4.25
N ASN A 38 -10.28 -5.46 -3.79
CA ASN A 38 -9.45 -5.57 -2.60
C ASN A 38 -8.03 -5.98 -2.96
N MET A 39 -7.06 -5.47 -2.22
CA MET A 39 -5.65 -5.76 -2.39
C MET A 39 -5.02 -5.97 -1.03
N THR A 40 -4.27 -7.04 -0.86
CA THR A 40 -3.44 -7.29 0.32
C THR A 40 -1.97 -7.26 -0.11
N ILE A 41 -1.20 -6.33 0.44
CA ILE A 41 0.23 -6.20 0.21
C ILE A 41 0.96 -6.80 1.41
N SER A 42 1.90 -7.70 1.14
CA SER A 42 2.80 -8.29 2.14
C SER A 42 3.76 -7.24 2.71
N LYS A 43 4.65 -7.66 3.60
CA LYS A 43 5.68 -6.76 4.14
C LYS A 43 6.52 -6.14 3.02
N VAL A 44 6.58 -4.81 2.96
CA VAL A 44 7.53 -4.09 2.10
C VAL A 44 8.94 -4.34 2.62
N SER A 45 9.83 -4.76 1.73
CA SER A 45 11.21 -5.09 2.08
C SER A 45 12.05 -3.84 2.33
N LYS A 46 13.25 -4.01 2.90
CA LYS A 46 14.24 -2.92 3.06
C LYS A 46 14.80 -2.38 1.74
N MET A 47 14.50 -3.03 0.62
CA MET A 47 14.83 -2.58 -0.75
C MET A 47 13.60 -2.02 -1.48
N GLY A 48 12.43 -2.03 -0.84
CA GLY A 48 11.20 -1.44 -1.36
C GLY A 48 10.36 -2.39 -2.19
N ASP A 49 10.87 -3.58 -2.52
CA ASP A 49 10.08 -4.61 -3.17
C ASP A 49 8.99 -5.18 -2.25
N PHE A 50 7.88 -5.58 -2.85
CA PHE A 50 6.79 -6.24 -2.18
C PHE A 50 6.05 -7.19 -3.12
N THR A 51 5.36 -8.15 -2.50
CA THR A 51 4.39 -9.02 -3.17
C THR A 51 3.03 -8.85 -2.52
N GLY A 52 2.00 -9.43 -3.12
CA GLY A 52 0.67 -9.42 -2.55
C GLY A 52 -0.33 -10.21 -3.36
N ILE A 53 -1.59 -10.02 -3.02
CA ILE A 53 -2.74 -10.59 -3.71
C ILE A 53 -3.70 -9.47 -4.06
N TYR A 54 -4.15 -9.45 -5.32
CA TYR A 54 -5.22 -8.59 -5.81
C TYR A 54 -6.48 -9.44 -6.03
N PHE A 55 -7.62 -8.92 -5.60
CA PHE A 55 -8.93 -9.51 -5.83
C PHE A 55 -9.85 -8.44 -6.40
N THR A 56 -10.01 -8.45 -7.72
CA THR A 56 -10.84 -7.45 -8.40
C THR A 56 -12.33 -7.72 -8.19
N ALA A 57 -13.14 -6.67 -8.21
CA ALA A 57 -14.60 -6.77 -8.22
C ALA A 57 -15.19 -6.80 -9.64
N VAL A 58 -14.38 -6.48 -10.66
CA VAL A 58 -14.84 -6.31 -12.05
C VAL A 58 -13.89 -6.99 -13.02
N SER A 59 -14.40 -7.51 -14.14
CA SER A 59 -13.57 -8.02 -15.22
C SER A 59 -14.27 -7.91 -16.56
N ALA A 60 -13.49 -7.70 -17.62
CA ALA A 60 -13.95 -7.84 -19.00
C ALA A 60 -13.94 -9.29 -19.50
N SER A 61 -13.29 -10.21 -18.76
CA SER A 61 -13.28 -11.64 -19.07
C SER A 61 -14.59 -12.29 -18.61
N PRO A 62 -15.16 -13.24 -19.37
CA PRO A 62 -16.31 -14.03 -18.92
C PRO A 62 -15.92 -15.11 -17.88
N LYS A 63 -14.62 -15.33 -17.66
CA LYS A 63 -14.13 -16.31 -16.68
C LYS A 63 -14.43 -15.82 -15.26
N LYS A 64 -14.64 -16.76 -14.34
CA LYS A 64 -14.84 -16.47 -12.91
C LYS A 64 -13.64 -15.68 -12.38
N ILE A 65 -13.90 -14.60 -11.66
CA ILE A 65 -12.86 -13.80 -11.01
C ILE A 65 -12.20 -14.60 -9.90
N GLU A 66 -10.86 -14.58 -9.89
CA GLU A 66 -10.04 -15.24 -8.88
C GLU A 66 -8.96 -14.30 -8.32
N LYS A 67 -8.46 -14.64 -7.13
CA LYS A 67 -7.33 -13.96 -6.51
C LYS A 67 -6.09 -14.11 -7.39
N SER A 68 -5.42 -13.00 -7.66
CA SER A 68 -4.28 -12.92 -8.56
C SER A 68 -3.05 -12.34 -7.85
N PRO A 69 -1.85 -12.89 -8.05
CA PRO A 69 -0.65 -12.37 -7.43
C PRO A 69 -0.28 -11.00 -7.99
N LEU A 70 0.29 -10.16 -7.11
CA LEU A 70 0.92 -8.91 -7.50
C LEU A 70 2.36 -8.84 -7.00
N GLN A 71 3.20 -8.09 -7.71
CA GLN A 71 4.57 -7.79 -7.32
C GLN A 71 4.91 -6.36 -7.72
N GLY A 72 5.62 -5.63 -6.86
CA GLY A 72 5.93 -4.23 -7.10
C GLY A 72 7.05 -3.69 -6.24
N PHE A 73 7.24 -2.38 -6.34
CA PHE A 73 8.24 -1.61 -5.60
C PHE A 73 7.63 -0.30 -5.08
N GLN A 74 8.02 0.08 -3.88
CA GLN A 74 7.76 1.37 -3.25
C GLN A 74 9.09 2.11 -3.06
N HIS A 75 9.10 3.42 -3.28
CA HIS A 75 10.24 4.25 -2.88
C HIS A 75 10.38 4.31 -1.35
N LEU A 76 11.58 4.06 -0.83
CA LEU A 76 11.89 4.04 0.61
C LEU A 76 12.56 5.32 1.14
N HIS A 77 12.76 6.32 0.28
CA HIS A 77 13.40 7.58 0.65
C HIS A 77 12.60 8.32 1.74
N PRO A 78 13.16 9.33 2.46
CA PRO A 78 12.54 9.95 3.63
C PRO A 78 11.24 10.75 3.32
N LEU A 79 10.70 10.60 2.11
CA LEU A 79 9.41 11.13 1.70
C LEU A 79 8.31 10.43 2.49
N SER A 80 7.53 11.21 3.25
CA SER A 80 6.37 10.71 3.99
C SER A 80 5.25 10.14 3.11
N GLN A 81 5.32 10.34 1.80
CA GLN A 81 4.27 10.06 0.81
C GLN A 81 4.89 9.52 -0.49
N PRO A 82 5.41 8.27 -0.49
CA PRO A 82 6.21 7.70 -1.57
C PRO A 82 5.40 7.30 -2.80
N THR A 83 6.05 7.37 -3.95
CA THR A 83 5.57 6.75 -5.20
C THR A 83 5.81 5.24 -5.19
N PHE A 84 4.96 4.51 -5.89
CA PHE A 84 5.07 3.07 -6.04
C PHE A 84 4.55 2.61 -7.40
N GLY A 85 4.86 1.37 -7.74
CA GLY A 85 4.23 0.67 -8.85
C GLY A 85 4.22 -0.83 -8.60
N PHE A 86 3.21 -1.51 -9.15
CA PHE A 86 3.11 -2.96 -9.08
C PHE A 86 2.40 -3.53 -10.30
N THR A 87 2.66 -4.80 -10.56
CA THR A 87 2.08 -5.59 -11.64
C THR A 87 1.19 -6.66 -11.04
N VAL A 88 0.00 -6.83 -11.60
CA VAL A 88 -0.94 -7.92 -11.29
C VAL A 88 -0.94 -8.88 -12.47
N ASN A 89 -0.58 -10.15 -12.21
CA ASN A 89 -0.67 -11.23 -13.19
C ASN A 89 -1.98 -11.99 -12.97
N TRP A 90 -2.97 -11.80 -13.84
CA TRP A 90 -4.32 -12.31 -13.61
C TRP A 90 -4.38 -13.84 -13.78
N THR A 91 -4.74 -14.56 -12.71
CA THR A 91 -4.77 -16.04 -12.73
C THR A 91 -5.91 -16.63 -13.57
N PHE A 92 -6.94 -15.83 -13.83
CA PHE A 92 -8.15 -16.23 -14.53
C PHE A 92 -8.25 -15.63 -15.94
N SER A 93 -7.21 -14.98 -16.47
CA SER A 93 -7.20 -14.44 -17.84
C SER A 93 -5.78 -14.28 -18.38
N ASP A 94 -5.60 -14.26 -19.70
CA ASP A 94 -4.29 -14.04 -20.33
C ASP A 94 -3.98 -12.54 -20.45
N THR A 95 -4.06 -11.82 -19.32
CA THR A 95 -3.89 -10.37 -19.28
C THR A 95 -2.98 -9.98 -18.11
N ILE A 96 -2.42 -8.78 -18.16
CA ILE A 96 -1.59 -8.24 -17.08
C ILE A 96 -1.98 -6.79 -16.83
N THR A 97 -2.06 -6.35 -15.58
CA THR A 97 -2.30 -4.94 -15.26
C THR A 97 -1.12 -4.38 -14.50
N VAL A 98 -0.66 -3.20 -14.90
CA VAL A 98 0.30 -2.41 -14.11
C VAL A 98 -0.42 -1.25 -13.46
N PHE A 99 -0.10 -1.00 -12.21
CA PHE A 99 -0.51 0.17 -11.45
C PHE A 99 0.72 1.01 -11.13
N THR A 100 0.60 2.33 -11.25
CA THR A 100 1.57 3.29 -10.74
C THR A 100 0.83 4.36 -9.95
N GLY A 101 1.45 4.87 -8.90
CA GLY A 101 0.77 5.83 -8.04
C GLY A 101 1.63 6.37 -6.91
N GLN A 102 0.95 7.06 -6.01
CA GLN A 102 1.54 7.66 -4.83
C GLN A 102 0.60 7.50 -3.64
N CYS A 103 1.16 7.21 -2.47
CA CYS A 103 0.42 7.25 -1.22
C CYS A 103 0.40 8.69 -0.69
N PHE A 104 -0.77 9.15 -0.26
CA PHE A 104 -0.98 10.43 0.39
C PHE A 104 -1.57 10.25 1.78
N VAL A 105 -1.28 11.17 2.69
CA VAL A 105 -1.94 11.30 3.99
C VAL A 105 -2.74 12.59 3.97
N ASP A 106 -4.06 12.52 4.16
CA ASP A 106 -4.91 13.71 4.16
C ASP A 106 -4.86 14.47 5.52
N ASP A 107 -5.54 15.62 5.57
CA ASP A 107 -5.61 16.47 6.78
C ASP A 107 -6.28 15.77 7.98
N LYS A 108 -6.89 14.58 7.78
CA LYS A 108 -7.50 13.74 8.81
C LYS A 108 -6.64 12.51 9.13
N GLU A 109 -5.37 12.53 8.74
CA GLU A 109 -4.40 11.45 8.89
C GLU A 109 -4.76 10.13 8.21
N LYS A 110 -5.68 10.16 7.23
CA LYS A 110 -6.09 8.99 6.47
C LYS A 110 -5.16 8.78 5.28
N GLU A 111 -4.69 7.56 5.12
CA GLU A 111 -3.87 7.15 3.98
C GLU A 111 -4.74 6.87 2.76
N ILE A 112 -4.33 7.39 1.60
CA ILE A 112 -5.03 7.27 0.33
C ILE A 112 -4.02 6.96 -0.76
N LEU A 113 -4.24 5.87 -1.48
CA LEU A 113 -3.47 5.56 -2.69
C LEU A 113 -4.13 6.21 -3.90
N LYS A 114 -3.41 7.11 -4.57
CA LYS A 114 -3.83 7.64 -5.88
C LYS A 114 -3.05 6.93 -6.96
N THR A 115 -3.76 6.19 -7.80
CA THR A 115 -3.16 5.33 -8.82
C THR A 115 -3.74 5.58 -10.20
N MET A 116 -2.92 5.27 -11.20
CA MET A 116 -3.34 5.01 -12.57
C MET A 116 -3.00 3.57 -12.92
N TRP A 117 -3.63 3.04 -13.96
CA TRP A 117 -3.38 1.67 -14.39
C TRP A 117 -3.47 1.52 -15.90
N LEU A 118 -2.77 0.50 -16.41
CA LEU A 118 -2.87 0.03 -17.78
C LEU A 118 -3.14 -1.48 -17.76
N LEU A 119 -4.20 -1.91 -18.42
CA LEU A 119 -4.51 -3.33 -18.63
C LEU A 119 -4.00 -3.73 -20.00
N ARG A 120 -3.10 -4.72 -20.04
CA ARG A 120 -2.56 -5.26 -21.27
C ARG A 120 -3.22 -6.60 -21.60
N LEU A 121 -3.93 -6.64 -22.71
CA LEU A 121 -4.50 -7.87 -23.30
C LEU A 121 -3.42 -8.67 -24.05
N HIS A 122 -3.53 -10.00 -24.04
CA HIS A 122 -2.84 -10.84 -25.02
C HIS A 122 -3.27 -10.47 -26.45
N ALA A 123 -2.32 -10.45 -27.37
CA ALA A 123 -2.56 -10.17 -28.78
C ALA A 123 -1.99 -11.31 -29.62
N ASP A 124 -2.83 -12.03 -30.36
CA ASP A 124 -2.42 -13.20 -31.15
C ASP A 124 -1.39 -12.85 -32.26
N LYS A 125 -1.32 -11.57 -32.66
CA LYS A 125 -0.41 -11.05 -33.69
C LYS A 125 -0.08 -9.59 -33.46
N LEU A 126 1.09 -9.16 -33.94
CA LEU A 126 1.58 -7.78 -33.79
C LEU A 126 0.58 -6.73 -34.31
N GLY A 127 -0.11 -7.01 -35.43
CA GLY A 127 -1.11 -6.10 -35.99
C GLY A 127 -2.33 -5.83 -35.09
N ASN A 128 -2.55 -6.63 -34.04
CA ASN A 128 -3.60 -6.41 -33.06
C ASN A 128 -3.14 -5.56 -31.86
N ASN A 129 -1.86 -5.20 -31.75
CA ASN A 129 -1.29 -4.49 -30.60
C ASN A 129 -2.00 -3.18 -30.26
N TRP A 130 -2.47 -2.45 -31.27
CA TRP A 130 -3.08 -1.12 -31.12
C TRP A 130 -4.32 -1.11 -30.23
N LYS A 131 -5.00 -2.26 -30.09
CA LYS A 131 -6.22 -2.44 -29.29
C LYS A 131 -5.99 -3.28 -28.04
N SER A 132 -4.74 -3.48 -27.64
CA SER A 132 -4.38 -4.37 -26.53
C SER A 132 -4.10 -3.63 -25.23
N THR A 133 -4.29 -2.31 -25.18
CA THR A 133 -4.05 -1.49 -23.99
C THR A 133 -5.13 -0.42 -23.88
#